data_AF-A0A1A0REX8-F1
#
_entry.id   AF-A0A1A0REX8-F1
#
_cell.length_a   1.000
_cell.length_b   1.000
_cell.length_c   1.000
_cell.angle_alpha   90.00
_cell.angle_beta   90.00
_cell.angle_gamma   90.00
#
_symmetry.space_group_name_H-M   'P 1'
#
loop_
_entity.id
_entity.type
_entity.pdbx_description
1 polymer ?
#
loop_
_entity_poly.entity_id
_entity_poly.type
_entity_poly.pdbx_seq_one_letter_code
_entity_poly.pdbx_strand_id
1 'polypeptide(L)'
;MPNMPQAITEHTTVVLPNEPMSSQQLHQLVFAAVAEQLDGSGKKLIRVHPSTGTAMPGNDHLMRWSVTYECWPADDSRSGEK
;
A
#
# COMPACT_ATOMS: atom_id res chain seq x y z
N MET A 1 3.52 9.80 28.65
CA MET A 1 4.05 9.21 27.39
C MET A 1 3.41 10.01 26.25
N PRO A 2 4.15 10.57 25.29
CA PRO A 2 3.52 11.22 24.15
C PRO A 2 2.79 10.13 23.34
N ASN A 3 1.51 10.37 23.03
CA ASN A 3 0.69 9.48 22.21
C ASN A 3 1.34 9.40 20.82
N MET A 4 2.12 8.35 20.57
CA MET A 4 2.47 8.04 19.19
C MET A 4 1.18 7.70 18.46
N PRO A 5 1.02 8.11 17.19
CA PRO A 5 -0.14 7.70 16.40
C PRO A 5 -0.28 6.17 16.41
N GLN A 6 -1.46 5.66 16.08
CA GLN A 6 -1.57 4.22 15.86
C GLN A 6 -1.42 3.96 14.36
N ALA A 7 -0.61 2.97 14.00
CA ALA A 7 -0.58 2.48 12.64
C ALA A 7 -1.98 1.97 12.28
N ILE A 8 -2.49 2.39 11.12
CA ILE A 8 -3.78 1.98 10.59
C ILE A 8 -3.52 0.90 9.55
N THR A 9 -4.27 -0.19 9.64
CA THR A 9 -4.28 -1.25 8.65
C THR A 9 -5.42 -1.02 7.66
N GLU A 10 -5.09 -0.91 6.38
CA GLU A 10 -6.06 -0.72 5.29
C GLU A 10 -5.87 -1.80 4.23
N HIS A 11 -6.89 -1.97 3.40
CA HIS A 11 -6.88 -2.93 2.30
C HIS A 11 -7.04 -2.18 0.98
N THR A 12 -6.17 -2.47 0.01
CA THR A 12 -6.25 -1.94 -1.34
C THR A 12 -5.99 -3.04 -2.36
N THR A 13 -6.26 -2.73 -3.62
CA THR A 13 -5.89 -3.58 -4.75
C THR A 13 -4.91 -2.85 -5.64
N VAL A 14 -3.85 -3.54 -6.04
CA VAL A 14 -2.86 -3.02 -7.02
C VAL A 14 -2.87 -3.90 -8.25
N VAL A 15 -2.62 -3.30 -9.42
CA VAL A 15 -2.47 -4.03 -10.67
C VAL A 15 -0.99 -4.17 -10.95
N LEU A 16 -0.54 -5.41 -11.08
CA LEU A 16 0.86 -5.74 -11.34
C LEU A 16 0.97 -6.63 -12.58
N PRO A 17 2.13 -6.66 -13.25
CA PRO A 17 2.37 -7.61 -14.33
C PRO A 17 2.21 -9.05 -13.82
N ASN A 18 1.56 -9.89 -14.62
CA ASN A 18 1.44 -11.32 -14.38
C ASN A 18 2.70 -12.05 -14.90
N GLU A 19 3.86 -11.68 -14.36
CA GLU A 19 5.15 -12.26 -14.72
C GLU A 19 5.75 -13.03 -13.55
N PRO A 20 6.58 -14.05 -13.81
CA PRO A 20 7.27 -14.78 -12.75
C PRO A 20 8.28 -13.85 -12.07
N MET A 21 7.93 -13.36 -10.88
CA MET A 21 8.75 -12.47 -10.06
C MET A 21 9.15 -13.16 -8.76
N SER A 22 10.31 -12.77 -8.22
CA SER A 22 10.69 -13.18 -6.87
C SER A 22 9.77 -12.52 -5.83
N SER A 23 9.54 -13.17 -4.69
CA SER A 23 8.75 -12.60 -3.59
C SER A 23 9.22 -11.20 -3.18
N GLN A 24 10.54 -10.97 -3.17
CA GLN A 24 11.13 -9.66 -2.90
C GLN A 24 10.75 -8.60 -3.95
N GLN A 25 10.79 -8.96 -5.25
CA GLN A 25 10.40 -8.05 -6.33
C GLN A 25 8.91 -7.72 -6.29
N LEU A 26 8.07 -8.73 -6.03
CA LEU A 26 6.64 -8.54 -5.82
C LEU A 26 6.40 -7.56 -4.65
N HIS A 27 7.06 -7.78 -3.51
CA HIS A 27 6.97 -6.87 -2.36
C HIS A 27 7.38 -5.44 -2.71
N GLN A 28 8.47 -5.25 -3.46
CA GLN A 28 8.92 -3.92 -3.87
C GLN A 28 7.93 -3.23 -4.80
N LEU A 29 7.38 -3.94 -5.78
CA LEU A 29 6.39 -3.39 -6.71
C LEU A 29 5.08 -3.06 -5.99
N VAL A 30 4.60 -3.95 -5.13
CA VAL A 30 3.43 -3.71 -4.28
C VAL A 30 3.66 -2.49 -3.40
N PHE A 31 4.81 -2.40 -2.74
CA PHE A 31 5.14 -1.28 -1.87
C PHE A 31 5.16 0.03 -2.63
N ALA A 32 5.81 0.08 -3.81
CA ALA A 32 5.83 1.27 -4.65
C ALA A 32 4.41 1.68 -5.10
N ALA A 33 3.62 0.73 -5.59
CA ALA A 33 2.27 1.00 -6.06
C ALA A 33 1.34 1.51 -4.94
N VAL A 34 1.46 0.97 -3.72
CA VAL A 34 0.72 1.48 -2.56
C VAL A 34 1.27 2.83 -2.11
N ALA A 35 2.58 3.03 -2.12
CA ALA A 35 3.19 4.31 -1.75
C ALA A 35 2.75 5.43 -2.69
N GLU A 36 2.68 5.18 -4.00
CA GLU A 36 2.15 6.14 -4.98
C GLU A 36 0.67 6.46 -4.76
N GLN A 37 -0.15 5.50 -4.32
CA GLN A 37 -1.55 5.77 -3.94
C GLN A 37 -1.66 6.64 -2.67
N LEU A 38 -0.70 6.50 -1.76
CA LEU A 38 -0.64 7.28 -0.52
C LEU A 38 0.06 8.63 -0.70
N ASP A 39 0.76 8.84 -1.81
CA ASP A 39 1.38 10.12 -2.16
C ASP A 39 0.30 11.21 -2.22
N GLY A 40 0.50 12.29 -1.47
CA GLY A 40 -0.50 13.35 -1.32
C GLY A 40 -1.61 13.08 -0.29
N SER A 41 -1.77 11.87 0.24
CA SER A 41 -2.72 11.56 1.33
C SER A 41 -2.16 11.91 2.73
N GLY A 42 -0.89 12.33 2.81
CA GLY A 42 -0.17 12.58 4.05
C GLY A 42 0.14 11.33 4.88
N LYS A 43 -0.34 10.15 4.45
CA LYS A 43 -0.11 8.88 5.11
C LYS A 43 1.28 8.34 4.76
N LYS A 44 1.99 7.79 5.75
CA LYS A 44 3.30 7.17 5.52
C LYS A 44 3.18 5.66 5.52
N LEU A 45 3.46 5.02 4.38
CA LEU A 45 3.49 3.57 4.26
C LEU A 45 4.59 2.96 5.15
N ILE A 46 4.23 1.94 5.93
CA ILE A 46 5.13 1.22 6.83
C ILE A 46 5.48 -0.13 6.24
N ARG A 47 4.44 -0.89 5.88
CA ARG A 47 4.55 -2.28 5.47
C ARG A 47 3.39 -2.65 4.55
N VAL A 48 3.66 -3.58 3.65
CA VAL A 48 2.67 -4.18 2.77
C VAL A 48 2.67 -5.70 2.94
N HIS A 49 1.48 -6.28 2.81
CA HIS A 49 1.20 -7.70 2.87
C HIS A 49 0.33 -8.08 1.68
N PRO A 50 0.93 -8.44 0.53
CA PRO A 50 0.18 -8.98 -0.60
C PRO A 50 -0.43 -10.33 -0.20
N SER A 51 -1.72 -10.50 -0.45
CA SER A 51 -2.48 -11.69 -0.06
C SER A 51 -2.74 -12.62 -1.25
N THR A 52 -3.44 -12.14 -2.28
CA THR A 52 -3.86 -12.99 -3.39
C THR A 52 -3.89 -12.20 -4.69
N GLY A 53 -3.31 -12.76 -5.75
CA GLY A 53 -3.37 -12.22 -7.09
C GLY A 53 -4.44 -12.92 -7.93
N THR A 54 -5.32 -12.15 -8.54
CA THR A 54 -6.34 -12.65 -9.48
C THR A 54 -6.07 -12.09 -10.87
N ALA A 55 -5.95 -12.96 -11.88
CA ALA A 55 -5.76 -12.52 -13.26
C ALA A 55 -6.91 -11.61 -13.70
N MET A 56 -6.62 -10.52 -14.41
CA MET A 56 -7.64 -9.60 -14.87
C MET A 56 -8.37 -10.14 -16.11
N PRO A 57 -9.70 -10.09 -16.15
CA PRO A 57 -10.45 -10.53 -17.32
C PRO A 57 -10.11 -9.65 -18.53
N GLY A 58 -9.71 -10.27 -19.63
CA GLY A 58 -9.31 -9.57 -20.86
C GLY A 58 -7.88 -9.03 -20.87
N ASN A 59 -7.09 -9.25 -19.82
CA ASN A 59 -5.68 -8.91 -19.76
C ASN A 59 -4.88 -9.99 -19.00
N ASP A 60 -4.52 -11.08 -19.69
CA ASP A 60 -3.73 -12.19 -19.13
C ASP A 60 -2.32 -11.77 -18.65
N HIS A 61 -1.84 -10.61 -19.13
CA HIS A 61 -0.58 -10.02 -18.73
C HIS A 61 -0.66 -9.22 -17.43
N LEU A 62 -1.85 -9.01 -16.86
CA LEU A 62 -2.04 -8.23 -15.65
C LEU A 62 -2.78 -9.04 -14.58
N MET A 63 -2.32 -8.88 -13.34
CA MET A 63 -2.90 -9.51 -12.18
C MET A 63 -3.28 -8.43 -11.15
N ARG A 64 -4.53 -8.49 -10.67
CA ARG A 64 -5.00 -7.65 -9.58
C ARG A 64 -4.68 -8.34 -8.27
N TRP A 65 -3.80 -7.74 -7.48
CA TRP A 65 -3.39 -8.22 -6.17
C TRP A 65 -4.14 -7.50 -5.06
N SER A 66 -4.76 -8.28 -4.17
CA SER A 66 -5.29 -7.80 -2.89
C SER A 66 -4.14 -7.62 -1.91
N VAL A 67 -4.01 -6.42 -1.36
CA VAL A 67 -2.88 -6.02 -0.50
C VAL A 67 -3.44 -5.38 0.75
N THR A 68 -3.02 -5.91 1.89
CA THR A 68 -3.21 -5.25 3.18
C THR A 68 -1.96 -4.44 3.48
N TYR A 69 -2.10 -3.17 3.83
CA TYR A 69 -0.95 -2.32 4.17
C TYR A 69 -1.15 -1.63 5.51
N GLU A 70 -0.03 -1.40 6.19
CA GLU A 70 0.03 -0.63 7.42
C GLU A 70 0.60 0.75 7.08
N CYS A 71 -0.12 1.79 7.44
CA CYS A 71 0.33 3.16 7.28
C CYS A 71 0.18 3.95 8.57
N TRP A 72 1.07 4.92 8.76
CA TRP A 72 0.82 5.97 9.75
C TRP A 72 -0.15 6.96 9.13
N PRO A 73 -1.23 7.36 9.83
CA PRO A 73 -1.96 8.55 9.44
C PRO A 73 -0.96 9.70 9.35
N ALA A 74 -1.21 10.66 8.46
CA ALA A 74 -0.57 11.95 8.58
C ALA A 74 -0.78 12.37 10.04
N ASP A 75 0.32 12.51 10.79
CA ASP A 75 0.22 13.23 12.04
C ASP A 75 -0.25 14.60 11.60
N ASP A 76 -1.54 14.88 11.78
CA ASP A 76 -2.09 16.21 11.69
C ASP A 76 -1.42 16.95 12.86
N SER A 77 -0.15 17.29 12.66
CA SER A 77 0.42 18.53 13.10
C SER A 77 -0.39 19.62 12.38
N ARG A 78 -1.68 19.73 12.73
CA ARG A 78 -2.43 20.96 12.70
C ARG A 78 -1.66 21.88 13.63
N SER A 79 -0.65 22.50 13.06
CA SER A 79 -0.15 23.77 13.53
C SER A 79 -1.37 24.68 13.67
N GLY A 80 -1.79 24.92 14.90
CA GLY A 80 -2.60 26.06 15.31
C GLY A 80 -4.05 26.07 14.84
N GLU A 81 -4.95 25.69 15.74
CA GLU A 81 -6.10 26.56 15.99
C GLU A 81 -5.88 27.26 17.33
N LYS A 82 -5.94 28.59 17.27
CA LYS A 82 -5.69 29.55 18.35
C LYS A 82 -6.82 29.58 19.35
#